data_AF-A0A918TBA9-F1
#
_entry.id   AF-A0A918TBA9-F1
#
_cell.length_a   1.000
_cell.length_b   1.000
_cell.length_c   1.000
_cell.angle_alpha   90.00
_cell.angle_beta   90.00
_cell.angle_gamma   90.00
#
_symmetry.space_group_name_H-M   'P 1'
#
loop_
_entity.id
_entity.type
_entity.pdbx_description
1 polymer ?
#
loop_
_entity_poly.entity_id
_entity_poly.type
_entity_poly.pdbx_seq_one_letter_code
_entity_poly.pdbx_strand_id
1 'polypeptide(L)'
;MNIKSNTFGFAAPVFVLGAVLVAASSARLEQGGHFEYQPNPGALAKSPFGRTVGMALQGPITRFWDRGVGKIEKKAELQAANRPDEQLFNWVTELREAKTEVGVPVDLSDQYSEYAMARIEKKLSLAWKMDPRNFANYAIYQMFLWEGFNDEVIDSELKVRELSLKTLETSLADKESPVSLLTAGQAAYDLVFAARTSKDQDPAEALADIRTYSQMLPEIISGYDEVVEVMKADGRWDKFSDIKKLEFSERKAYLDHLNNETRNVAEQLTQSSIRNEEGHNS
;
A
#
# COMPACT_ATOMS: atom_id res chain seq x y z
N MET A 1 18.61 -62.03 12.36
CA MET A 1 18.64 -60.58 12.69
C MET A 1 19.68 -59.93 11.78
N ASN A 2 19.24 -59.23 10.73
CA ASN A 2 20.14 -58.47 9.85
C ASN A 2 19.29 -57.45 9.06
N ILE A 3 19.28 -56.19 9.52
CA ILE A 3 18.64 -55.08 8.81
C ILE A 3 19.77 -54.32 8.13
N LYS A 4 19.87 -54.43 6.80
CA LYS A 4 20.76 -53.59 5.98
C LYS A 4 20.08 -52.24 5.74
N SER A 5 20.73 -51.18 6.19
CA SER A 5 20.32 -49.79 6.04
C SER A 5 20.54 -49.29 4.60
N ASN A 6 19.44 -49.01 3.87
CA ASN A 6 19.44 -48.30 2.60
C ASN A 6 19.04 -46.83 2.84
N THR A 7 20.00 -46.00 3.23
CA THR A 7 19.79 -44.54 3.46
C THR A 7 20.56 -43.66 2.47
N PHE A 8 21.16 -44.22 1.42
CA PHE A 8 21.98 -43.46 0.47
C PHE A 8 21.24 -42.94 -0.79
N GLY A 9 19.94 -43.20 -0.94
CA GLY A 9 19.19 -42.88 -2.16
C GLY A 9 18.66 -41.43 -2.29
N PHE A 10 18.59 -40.66 -1.20
CA PHE A 10 17.92 -39.34 -1.20
C PHE A 10 18.87 -38.14 -1.11
N ALA A 11 20.15 -38.32 -0.78
CA ALA A 11 21.08 -37.20 -0.65
C ALA A 11 21.52 -36.63 -2.00
N ALA A 12 21.78 -37.49 -2.99
CA ALA A 12 22.27 -37.09 -4.31
C ALA A 12 21.36 -36.08 -5.06
N PRO A 13 20.03 -36.26 -5.16
CA PRO A 13 19.18 -35.30 -5.87
C PRO A 13 19.11 -33.92 -5.18
N VAL A 14 19.23 -33.86 -3.85
CA VAL A 14 19.20 -32.60 -3.10
C VAL A 14 20.45 -31.76 -3.36
N PHE A 15 21.63 -32.39 -3.40
CA PHE A 15 22.87 -31.70 -3.73
C PHE A 15 22.90 -31.17 -5.17
N VAL A 16 22.35 -31.93 -6.12
CA VAL A 16 22.25 -31.50 -7.52
C VAL A 16 21.32 -30.30 -7.66
N LEU A 17 20.15 -30.31 -7.01
CA LEU A 17 19.23 -29.17 -6.99
C LEU A 17 19.85 -27.93 -6.34
N GLY A 18 20.58 -28.12 -5.24
CA GLY A 18 21.32 -27.03 -4.57
C GLY A 18 22.38 -26.41 -5.49
N ALA A 19 23.17 -27.23 -6.19
CA ALA A 19 24.20 -26.75 -7.11
C ALA A 19 23.60 -25.99 -8.31
N VAL A 20 22.49 -26.47 -8.87
CA VAL A 20 21.79 -25.79 -9.98
C VAL A 20 21.23 -24.44 -9.54
N LEU A 21 20.63 -24.36 -8.35
CA LEU A 21 20.13 -23.10 -7.80
C LEU A 21 21.26 -22.08 -7.58
N VAL A 22 22.39 -22.51 -7.01
CA VAL A 22 23.55 -21.63 -6.79
C VAL A 22 24.15 -21.16 -8.11
N ALA A 23 24.27 -22.05 -9.10
CA ALA A 23 24.78 -21.68 -10.42
C ALA A 23 23.85 -20.72 -11.18
N ALA A 24 22.53 -20.95 -11.13
CA ALA A 24 21.55 -20.06 -11.74
C ALA A 24 21.49 -18.69 -11.05
N SER A 25 21.63 -18.66 -9.72
CA SER A 25 21.79 -17.41 -8.99
C SER A 25 23.08 -16.70 -9.38
N SER A 26 24.20 -17.42 -9.54
CA SER A 26 25.50 -16.85 -9.87
C SER A 26 25.60 -16.31 -11.29
N ALA A 27 25.00 -16.98 -12.28
CA ALA A 27 24.93 -16.47 -13.64
C ALA A 27 24.09 -15.18 -13.75
N ARG A 28 23.09 -15.01 -12.87
CA ARG A 28 22.35 -13.75 -12.73
C ARG A 28 23.15 -12.65 -11.98
N LEU A 29 24.15 -13.01 -11.15
CA LEU A 29 25.05 -12.05 -10.49
C LEU A 29 25.93 -11.32 -11.50
N GLU A 30 26.37 -12.00 -12.56
CA GLU A 30 27.33 -11.45 -13.54
C GLU A 30 26.69 -10.40 -14.47
N GLN A 31 25.35 -10.43 -14.63
CA GLN A 31 24.63 -9.48 -15.49
C GLN A 31 24.19 -8.19 -14.77
N GLY A 32 24.11 -8.17 -13.43
CA GLY A 32 23.43 -7.10 -12.69
C GLY A 32 24.33 -6.11 -11.92
N GLY A 33 25.61 -6.41 -11.73
CA GLY A 33 26.58 -5.51 -11.08
C GLY A 33 26.33 -5.17 -9.59
N HIS A 34 25.17 -5.53 -9.02
CA HIS A 34 24.77 -5.19 -7.65
C HIS A 34 24.04 -6.37 -6.96
N PHE A 35 24.26 -6.52 -5.65
CA PHE A 35 23.52 -7.47 -4.82
C PHE A 35 22.15 -6.88 -4.41
N GLU A 36 21.10 -7.13 -5.21
CA GLU A 36 19.73 -7.09 -4.68
C GLU A 36 19.23 -8.52 -4.43
N TYR A 37 19.79 -9.16 -3.41
CA TYR A 37 19.21 -10.39 -2.87
C TYR A 37 18.07 -10.01 -1.92
N GLN A 38 16.82 -10.08 -2.39
CA GLN A 38 15.64 -10.15 -1.51
C GLN A 38 15.33 -11.64 -1.26
N PRO A 39 15.82 -12.25 -0.16
CA PRO A 39 15.49 -13.63 0.14
C PRO A 39 13.98 -13.78 0.28
N ASN A 40 13.37 -14.60 -0.58
CA ASN A 40 12.00 -15.10 -0.44
C ASN A 40 12.06 -16.56 0.04
N PRO A 41 12.53 -16.84 1.27
CA PRO A 41 12.71 -18.19 1.75
C PRO A 41 11.36 -18.90 1.74
N GLY A 42 11.26 -19.99 0.97
CA GLY A 42 10.03 -20.76 0.85
C GLY A 42 8.93 -20.15 -0.05
N ALA A 43 9.25 -19.18 -0.91
CA ALA A 43 8.29 -18.52 -1.80
C ALA A 43 7.09 -17.89 -1.07
N LEU A 44 7.28 -17.45 0.17
CA LEU A 44 6.22 -16.90 1.02
C LEU A 44 5.62 -15.61 0.45
N ALA A 45 6.42 -14.72 -0.13
CA ALA A 45 5.90 -13.50 -0.73
C ALA A 45 4.92 -13.81 -1.88
N LYS A 46 3.75 -13.15 -1.88
CA LYS A 46 2.64 -13.35 -2.81
C LYS A 46 1.96 -14.74 -2.76
N SER A 47 2.35 -15.61 -1.82
CA SER A 47 1.70 -16.92 -1.57
C SER A 47 0.50 -16.80 -0.62
N PRO A 48 -0.40 -17.80 -0.54
CA PRO A 48 -1.48 -17.82 0.46
C PRO A 48 -0.99 -17.64 1.91
N PHE A 49 0.15 -18.23 2.26
CA PHE A 49 0.75 -18.07 3.59
C PHE A 49 1.32 -16.67 3.81
N GLY A 50 1.93 -16.08 2.78
CA GLY A 50 2.36 -14.68 2.78
C GLY A 50 1.21 -13.74 3.07
N ARG A 51 0.05 -13.96 2.45
CA ARG A 51 -1.16 -13.15 2.72
C ARG A 51 -1.57 -13.15 4.18
N THR A 52 -1.57 -14.32 4.83
CA THR A 52 -1.89 -14.45 6.26
C THR A 52 -0.87 -13.70 7.12
N VAL A 53 0.43 -13.83 6.81
CA VAL A 53 1.48 -13.08 7.52
C VAL A 53 1.33 -11.57 7.32
N GLY A 54 1.04 -11.12 6.11
CA GLY A 54 0.78 -9.70 5.80
C GLY A 54 -0.37 -9.13 6.61
N MET A 55 -1.51 -9.84 6.68
CA MET A 55 -2.64 -9.43 7.52
C MET A 55 -2.29 -9.38 9.02
N ALA A 56 -1.52 -10.36 9.51
CA ALA A 56 -1.10 -10.40 10.92
C ALA A 56 -0.17 -9.23 11.28
N LEU A 57 0.60 -8.70 10.33
CA LEU A 57 1.47 -7.55 10.51
C LEU A 57 0.71 -6.21 10.63
N GLN A 58 -0.56 -6.14 10.23
CA GLN A 58 -1.38 -4.91 10.31
C GLN A 58 -1.69 -4.50 11.76
N GLY A 59 -2.01 -5.45 12.64
CA GLY A 59 -2.45 -5.18 14.01
C GLY A 59 -1.47 -4.40 14.90
N PRO A 60 -0.15 -4.63 14.79
CA PRO A 60 0.85 -3.81 15.47
C PRO A 60 0.99 -2.40 14.90
N ILE A 61 0.73 -2.16 13.61
CA ILE A 61 1.15 -0.93 12.92
C ILE A 61 0.25 0.26 13.24
N THR A 62 -1.08 0.07 13.31
CA THR A 62 -2.02 1.11 13.76
C THR A 62 -1.73 1.60 15.18
N ARG A 63 -1.31 0.71 16.09
CA ARG A 63 -0.95 1.12 17.47
C ARG A 63 0.27 2.04 17.54
N PHE A 64 1.23 1.89 16.62
CA PHE A 64 2.42 2.73 16.57
C PHE A 64 2.18 4.03 15.80
N TRP A 65 1.39 3.99 14.72
CA TRP A 65 0.98 5.16 13.96
C TRP A 65 0.14 6.13 14.80
N ASP A 66 -0.81 5.60 15.57
CA ASP A 66 -1.61 6.40 16.51
C ASP A 66 -0.79 6.84 17.74
N ARG A 67 0.53 6.57 17.86
CA ARG A 67 1.33 6.79 19.09
C ARG A 67 0.67 6.24 20.38
N GLY A 68 -0.16 5.20 20.29
CA GLY A 68 -0.95 4.67 21.40
C GLY A 68 -2.26 5.41 21.74
N VAL A 69 -2.65 6.41 20.94
CA VAL A 69 -3.80 7.29 21.17
C VAL A 69 -5.14 6.55 21.00
N GLY A 70 -5.23 5.54 20.12
CA GLY A 70 -6.49 4.81 19.86
C GLY A 70 -7.09 4.04 21.05
N LYS A 71 -6.35 3.82 22.16
CA LYS A 71 -6.94 3.28 23.42
C LYS A 71 -7.31 4.37 24.43
N ILE A 72 -6.69 5.54 24.34
CA ILE A 72 -6.98 6.67 25.22
C ILE A 72 -8.22 7.39 24.68
N GLU A 73 -8.27 7.67 23.37
CA GLU A 73 -9.42 8.31 22.70
C GLU A 73 -10.68 7.46 22.77
N LYS A 74 -10.63 6.15 22.53
CA LYS A 74 -11.85 5.33 22.63
C LYS A 74 -12.39 5.23 24.06
N LYS A 75 -11.51 5.24 25.06
CA LYS A 75 -11.89 5.19 26.49
C LYS A 75 -12.36 6.57 26.97
N ALA A 76 -11.82 7.63 26.36
CA ALA A 76 -12.20 9.02 26.51
C ALA A 76 -13.57 9.33 25.90
N GLU A 77 -13.82 8.95 24.63
CA GLU A 77 -15.11 9.09 23.93
C GLU A 77 -16.23 8.33 24.65
N LEU A 78 -15.94 7.10 25.13
CA LEU A 78 -16.86 6.32 25.95
C LEU A 78 -17.17 6.98 27.32
N GLN A 79 -16.30 7.85 27.84
CA GLN A 79 -16.53 8.62 29.06
C GLN A 79 -17.07 10.04 28.78
N ALA A 80 -16.91 10.56 27.57
CA ALA A 80 -17.24 11.92 27.18
C ALA A 80 -18.59 12.08 26.47
N ALA A 81 -19.31 10.99 26.21
CA ALA A 81 -20.68 10.98 25.69
C ALA A 81 -21.73 11.72 26.57
N ASN A 82 -21.31 12.45 27.61
CA ASN A 82 -22.14 13.20 28.54
C ASN A 82 -21.63 14.63 28.83
N ARG A 83 -20.76 15.22 28.00
CA ARG A 83 -20.29 16.61 28.21
C ARG A 83 -20.44 17.49 26.95
N PRO A 84 -20.78 18.78 27.11
CA PRO A 84 -20.90 19.71 26.00
C PRO A 84 -19.54 20.05 25.37
N ASP A 85 -19.58 20.31 24.07
CA ASP A 85 -18.50 20.26 23.08
C ASP A 85 -17.26 21.12 23.42
N GLU A 86 -17.44 22.26 24.09
CA GLU A 86 -16.34 23.12 24.58
C GLU A 86 -15.50 22.47 25.68
N GLN A 87 -16.12 21.68 26.56
CA GLN A 87 -15.37 20.95 27.60
C GLN A 87 -14.57 19.79 27.00
N LEU A 88 -15.01 19.21 25.88
CA LEU A 88 -14.27 18.18 25.17
C LEU A 88 -12.98 18.76 24.59
N PHE A 89 -13.06 19.94 23.96
CA PHE A 89 -11.91 20.61 23.36
C PHE A 89 -10.87 21.03 24.40
N ASN A 90 -11.32 21.64 25.51
CA ASN A 90 -10.44 22.02 26.61
C ASN A 90 -9.80 20.80 27.27
N TRP A 91 -10.55 19.71 27.45
CA TRP A 91 -10.03 18.49 28.05
C TRP A 91 -9.06 17.72 27.13
N VAL A 92 -9.30 17.69 25.81
CA VAL A 92 -8.35 17.13 24.83
C VAL A 92 -7.05 17.95 24.81
N THR A 93 -7.16 19.27 24.97
CA THR A 93 -6.01 20.17 25.08
C THR A 93 -5.25 19.93 26.39
N GLU A 94 -5.95 19.83 27.52
CA GLU A 94 -5.39 19.46 28.83
C GLU A 94 -4.74 18.07 28.80
N LEU A 95 -5.27 17.09 28.07
CA LEU A 95 -4.63 15.78 27.88
C LEU A 95 -3.35 15.87 27.04
N ARG A 96 -3.34 16.75 26.04
CA ARG A 96 -2.16 17.03 25.22
C ARG A 96 -1.05 17.71 26.04
N GLU A 97 -1.44 18.55 26.99
CA GLU A 97 -0.54 19.22 27.95
C GLU A 97 -0.13 18.31 29.11
N ALA A 98 -1.01 17.43 29.61
CA ALA A 98 -0.69 16.43 30.63
C ALA A 98 0.24 15.32 30.09
N LYS A 99 0.30 15.13 28.77
CA LYS A 99 1.31 14.31 28.08
C LYS A 99 2.74 14.80 28.36
N THR A 100 2.91 16.06 28.74
CA THR A 100 4.19 16.65 29.15
C THR A 100 4.57 16.34 30.59
N GLU A 101 3.62 15.99 31.47
CA GLU A 101 3.88 15.68 32.89
C GLU A 101 3.89 14.16 33.19
N VAL A 102 3.14 13.34 32.45
CA VAL A 102 3.09 11.89 32.71
C VAL A 102 4.14 11.16 31.89
N GLY A 103 5.41 11.28 32.28
CA GLY A 103 6.47 10.26 32.22
C GLY A 103 6.74 9.46 30.92
N VAL A 104 6.09 9.74 29.80
CA VAL A 104 6.58 9.36 28.48
C VAL A 104 7.75 10.31 28.22
N PRO A 105 8.97 9.82 27.96
CA PRO A 105 10.07 10.72 27.63
C PRO A 105 9.66 11.58 26.43
N VAL A 106 9.42 12.87 26.69
CA VAL A 106 9.00 13.86 25.69
C VAL A 106 10.16 14.26 24.77
N ASP A 107 11.38 13.83 25.07
CA ASP A 107 12.48 13.80 24.11
C ASP A 107 12.82 12.36 23.76
N LEU A 108 12.07 11.77 22.82
CA LEU A 108 12.69 10.74 22.00
C LEU A 108 13.74 11.48 21.17
N SER A 109 15.01 11.35 21.52
CA SER A 109 16.12 11.86 20.70
C SER A 109 15.86 11.55 19.23
N ASP A 110 16.20 12.43 18.30
CA ASP A 110 15.96 12.25 16.85
C ASP A 110 16.33 10.83 16.39
N GLN A 111 17.44 10.29 16.90
CA GLN A 111 17.91 8.92 16.66
C GLN A 111 16.90 7.81 17.01
N TYR A 112 16.13 7.95 18.08
CA TYR A 112 15.10 6.98 18.45
C TYR A 112 13.86 7.11 17.57
N SER A 113 13.49 8.34 17.20
CA SER A 113 12.39 8.59 16.25
C SER A 113 12.72 7.99 14.89
N GLU A 114 13.90 8.25 14.35
CA GLU A 114 14.43 7.65 13.12
C GLU A 114 14.44 6.13 13.19
N TYR A 115 14.96 5.56 14.29
CA TYR A 115 14.97 4.11 14.50
C TYR A 115 13.55 3.51 14.52
N ALA A 116 12.60 4.17 15.18
CA ALA A 116 11.22 3.73 15.25
C ALA A 116 10.56 3.78 13.87
N MET A 117 10.75 4.87 13.12
CA MET A 117 10.20 5.05 11.77
C MET A 117 10.77 4.02 10.80
N ALA A 118 12.09 3.80 10.79
CA ALA A 118 12.72 2.76 9.96
C ALA A 118 12.18 1.35 10.28
N ARG A 119 11.88 1.07 11.56
CA ARG A 119 11.30 -0.21 11.98
C ARG A 119 9.85 -0.37 11.55
N ILE A 120 9.06 0.71 11.55
CA ILE A 120 7.68 0.72 11.07
C ILE A 120 7.67 0.54 9.55
N GLU A 121 8.46 1.32 8.82
CA GLU A 121 8.59 1.22 7.37
C GLU A 121 8.95 -0.21 6.95
N LYS A 122 9.94 -0.82 7.62
CA LYS A 122 10.34 -2.21 7.33
C LYS A 122 9.18 -3.20 7.49
N LYS A 123 8.31 -3.00 8.47
CA LYS A 123 7.13 -3.88 8.68
C LYS A 123 6.06 -3.64 7.63
N LEU A 124 5.79 -2.38 7.29
CA LEU A 124 4.83 -2.00 6.25
C LEU A 124 5.26 -2.50 4.88
N SER A 125 6.52 -2.24 4.51
CA SER A 125 7.15 -2.76 3.30
C SER A 125 7.08 -4.29 3.25
N LEU A 126 7.34 -4.98 4.36
CA LEU A 126 7.21 -6.43 4.42
C LEU A 126 5.76 -6.89 4.23
N ALA A 127 4.79 -6.27 4.90
CA ALA A 127 3.37 -6.62 4.77
C ALA A 127 2.89 -6.45 3.32
N TRP A 128 3.26 -5.33 2.68
CA TRP A 128 2.98 -5.10 1.27
C TRP A 128 3.68 -6.11 0.36
N LYS A 129 4.97 -6.41 0.56
CA LYS A 129 5.68 -7.44 -0.23
C LYS A 129 5.02 -8.82 -0.13
N MET A 130 4.41 -9.12 1.02
CA MET A 130 3.72 -10.38 1.25
C MET A 130 2.38 -10.48 0.51
N ASP A 131 1.60 -9.40 0.47
CA ASP A 131 0.36 -9.33 -0.32
C ASP A 131 0.13 -7.91 -0.87
N PRO A 132 0.71 -7.58 -2.03
CA PRO A 132 0.62 -6.23 -2.61
C PRO A 132 -0.77 -5.94 -3.19
N ARG A 133 -1.59 -6.99 -3.38
CA ARG A 133 -2.98 -6.91 -3.85
C ARG A 133 -3.96 -6.61 -2.73
N ASN A 134 -3.48 -6.55 -1.49
CA ASN A 134 -4.30 -6.23 -0.33
C ASN A 134 -4.34 -4.72 -0.16
N PHE A 135 -5.53 -4.15 -0.37
CA PHE A 135 -5.78 -2.71 -0.23
C PHE A 135 -5.20 -2.12 1.07
N ALA A 136 -5.41 -2.77 2.22
CA ALA A 136 -4.97 -2.21 3.50
C ALA A 136 -3.44 -2.23 3.66
N ASN A 137 -2.77 -3.28 3.18
CA ASN A 137 -1.29 -3.31 3.18
C ASN A 137 -0.71 -2.20 2.31
N TYR A 138 -1.31 -1.98 1.15
CA TYR A 138 -0.92 -0.92 0.23
C TYR A 138 -1.21 0.46 0.81
N ALA A 139 -2.47 0.76 1.16
CA ALA A 139 -2.92 2.08 1.59
C ALA A 139 -2.18 2.57 2.84
N ILE A 140 -1.96 1.71 3.85
CA ILE A 140 -1.23 2.11 5.06
C ILE A 140 0.25 2.37 4.74
N TYR A 141 0.86 1.57 3.86
CA TYR A 141 2.26 1.80 3.50
C TYR A 141 2.44 3.06 2.66
N GLN A 142 1.55 3.29 1.70
CA GLN A 142 1.54 4.49 0.88
C GLN A 142 1.34 5.74 1.74
N MET A 143 0.39 5.72 2.67
CA MET A 143 0.14 6.85 3.58
C MET A 143 1.33 7.08 4.51
N PHE A 144 1.99 6.02 4.99
CA PHE A 144 3.22 6.14 5.78
C PHE A 144 4.33 6.83 4.99
N LEU A 145 4.49 6.50 3.71
CA LEU A 145 5.52 7.14 2.87
C LEU A 145 5.19 8.61 2.60
N TRP A 146 3.90 8.96 2.43
CA TRP A 146 3.46 10.34 2.23
C TRP A 146 3.55 11.21 3.49
N GLU A 147 3.07 10.73 4.63
CA GLU A 147 2.89 11.52 5.86
C GLU A 147 4.02 11.32 6.88
N GLY A 148 4.78 10.23 6.77
CA GLY A 148 5.74 9.81 7.81
C GLY A 148 7.01 10.65 7.87
N PHE A 149 7.38 11.38 6.81
CA PHE A 149 8.60 12.17 6.77
C PHE A 149 8.24 13.66 6.73
N ASN A 150 8.26 14.30 7.91
CA ASN A 150 7.86 15.69 8.04
C ASN A 150 8.83 16.70 7.39
N ASP A 151 10.04 16.32 6.95
CA ASP A 151 11.03 17.32 6.50
C ASP A 151 11.91 16.94 5.28
N GLU A 152 11.84 15.73 4.71
CA GLU A 152 12.56 15.35 3.48
C GLU A 152 11.61 14.84 2.39
N VAL A 153 11.01 15.80 1.67
CA VAL A 153 9.88 15.61 0.73
C VAL A 153 10.26 14.90 -0.59
N ILE A 154 11.54 14.78 -0.93
CA ILE A 154 11.96 14.36 -2.28
C ILE A 154 12.08 12.82 -2.42
N ASP A 155 12.53 12.11 -1.38
CA ASP A 155 12.66 10.63 -1.43
C ASP A 155 11.30 9.94 -1.24
N SER A 156 10.33 10.60 -0.60
CA SER A 156 8.99 10.06 -0.37
C SER A 156 8.14 10.02 -1.65
N GLU A 157 8.16 11.06 -2.49
CA GLU A 157 7.39 11.11 -3.73
C GLU A 157 7.79 9.99 -4.71
N LEU A 158 9.09 9.79 -4.92
CA LEU A 158 9.61 8.72 -5.77
C LEU A 158 9.24 7.33 -5.24
N LYS A 159 9.39 7.10 -3.93
CA LYS A 159 9.01 5.84 -3.28
C LYS A 159 7.52 5.56 -3.37
N VAL A 160 6.67 6.57 -3.19
CA VAL A 160 5.22 6.43 -3.37
C VAL A 160 4.91 6.07 -4.81
N ARG A 161 5.47 6.80 -5.78
CA ARG A 161 5.23 6.51 -7.21
C ARG A 161 5.65 5.09 -7.57
N GLU A 162 6.83 4.66 -7.12
CA GLU A 162 7.32 3.29 -7.34
C GLU A 162 6.41 2.24 -6.69
N LEU A 163 5.98 2.48 -5.45
CA LEU A 163 5.05 1.61 -4.73
C LEU A 163 3.71 1.48 -5.47
N SER A 164 3.14 2.59 -5.91
CA SER A 164 1.87 2.65 -6.63
C SER A 164 1.97 1.94 -7.98
N LEU A 165 3.04 2.17 -8.76
CA LEU A 165 3.29 1.46 -10.02
C LEU A 165 3.35 -0.06 -9.82
N LYS A 166 4.19 -0.52 -8.89
CA LYS A 166 4.35 -1.97 -8.60
C LYS A 166 3.04 -2.59 -8.11
N THR A 167 2.26 -1.84 -7.35
CA THR A 167 0.95 -2.28 -6.84
C THR A 167 -0.07 -2.38 -7.97
N LEU A 168 -0.13 -1.38 -8.85
CA LEU A 168 -0.98 -1.36 -10.02
C LEU A 168 -0.69 -2.57 -10.92
N GLU A 169 0.58 -2.74 -11.32
CA GLU A 169 1.01 -3.85 -12.17
C GLU A 169 0.70 -5.22 -11.54
N THR A 170 1.06 -5.41 -10.26
CA THR A 170 0.85 -6.70 -9.59
C THR A 170 -0.65 -7.00 -9.39
N SER A 171 -1.46 -5.98 -9.20
CA SER A 171 -2.91 -6.14 -9.00
C SER A 171 -3.64 -6.38 -10.31
N LEU A 172 -3.23 -5.71 -11.39
CA LEU A 172 -3.77 -5.94 -12.74
C LEU A 172 -3.35 -7.29 -13.34
N ALA A 173 -2.35 -7.97 -12.78
CA ALA A 173 -2.04 -9.36 -13.15
C ALA A 173 -3.09 -10.37 -12.63
N ASP A 174 -3.96 -9.97 -11.71
CA ASP A 174 -5.00 -10.80 -11.09
C ASP A 174 -6.39 -10.18 -11.28
N LYS A 175 -6.78 -10.01 -12.55
CA LYS A 175 -8.04 -9.33 -12.93
C LYS A 175 -9.30 -10.08 -12.53
N GLU A 176 -9.22 -11.35 -12.13
CA GLU A 176 -10.38 -12.13 -11.68
C GLU A 176 -10.74 -11.88 -10.20
N SER A 177 -9.92 -11.11 -9.48
CA SER A 177 -10.10 -10.84 -8.06
C SER A 177 -10.66 -9.42 -7.85
N PRO A 178 -11.84 -9.26 -7.24
CA PRO A 178 -12.40 -7.94 -6.96
C PRO A 178 -11.49 -7.13 -6.03
N VAL A 179 -10.78 -7.79 -5.10
CA VAL A 179 -9.83 -7.12 -4.20
C VAL A 179 -8.66 -6.51 -4.97
N SER A 180 -8.13 -7.26 -5.95
CA SER A 180 -7.02 -6.84 -6.77
C SER A 180 -7.42 -5.64 -7.62
N LEU A 181 -8.60 -5.68 -8.24
CA LEU A 181 -9.10 -4.55 -9.03
C LEU A 181 -9.34 -3.29 -8.20
N LEU A 182 -9.94 -3.41 -7.00
CA LEU A 182 -10.09 -2.25 -6.10
C LEU A 182 -8.73 -1.68 -5.67
N THR A 183 -7.74 -2.54 -5.42
CA THR A 183 -6.37 -2.10 -5.04
C THR A 183 -5.65 -1.45 -6.23
N ALA A 184 -5.84 -1.98 -7.44
CA ALA A 184 -5.34 -1.38 -8.68
C ALA A 184 -5.96 0.01 -8.91
N GLY A 185 -7.26 0.17 -8.68
CA GLY A 185 -7.96 1.45 -8.84
C GLY A 185 -7.40 2.52 -7.90
N GLN A 186 -7.15 2.16 -6.63
CA GLN A 186 -6.51 3.07 -5.68
C GLN A 186 -5.10 3.46 -6.15
N ALA A 187 -4.29 2.47 -6.56
CA ALA A 187 -2.94 2.73 -7.02
C ALA A 187 -2.89 3.63 -8.28
N ALA A 188 -3.83 3.45 -9.21
CA ALA A 188 -3.97 4.32 -10.37
C ALA A 188 -4.33 5.75 -9.97
N TYR A 189 -5.27 5.94 -9.04
CA TYR A 189 -5.58 7.27 -8.51
C TYR A 189 -4.36 7.92 -7.83
N ASP A 190 -3.65 7.17 -6.98
CA ASP A 190 -2.51 7.71 -6.26
C ASP A 190 -1.38 8.15 -7.21
N LEU A 191 -1.25 7.52 -8.39
CA LEU A 191 -0.34 7.96 -9.45
C LEU A 191 -0.80 9.26 -10.11
N VAL A 192 -2.10 9.46 -10.34
CA VAL A 192 -2.65 10.75 -10.80
C VAL A 192 -2.37 11.83 -9.75
N PHE A 193 -2.61 11.52 -8.47
CA PHE A 193 -2.37 12.44 -7.37
C PHE A 193 -0.89 12.83 -7.28
N ALA A 194 0.02 11.85 -7.29
CA ALA A 194 1.47 12.08 -7.26
C ALA A 194 1.94 12.94 -8.44
N ALA A 195 1.49 12.64 -9.67
CA ALA A 195 1.85 13.44 -10.84
C ALA A 195 1.33 14.89 -10.75
N ARG A 196 0.18 15.11 -10.10
CA ARG A 196 -0.40 16.45 -9.91
C ARG A 196 0.34 17.25 -8.83
N THR A 197 0.83 16.60 -7.79
CA THR A 197 1.46 17.27 -6.64
C THR A 197 2.97 17.35 -6.75
N SER A 198 3.59 16.56 -7.63
CA SER A 198 5.05 16.56 -7.77
C SER A 198 5.56 17.91 -8.23
N LYS A 199 6.60 18.38 -7.55
CA LYS A 199 7.29 19.65 -7.87
C LYS A 199 8.47 19.44 -8.81
N ASP A 200 9.01 18.22 -8.86
CA ASP A 200 10.27 17.90 -9.52
C ASP A 200 10.07 17.11 -10.83
N GLN A 201 8.87 16.59 -11.08
CA GLN A 201 8.55 15.90 -12.32
C GLN A 201 8.43 16.88 -13.49
N ASP A 202 8.93 16.46 -14.66
CA ASP A 202 8.75 17.23 -15.90
C ASP A 202 7.25 17.45 -16.19
N PRO A 203 6.79 18.69 -16.48
CA PRO A 203 5.37 18.95 -16.69
C PRO A 203 4.71 18.14 -17.80
N ALA A 204 5.45 17.79 -18.86
CA ALA A 204 4.91 16.97 -19.94
C ALA A 204 4.79 15.50 -19.51
N GLU A 205 5.76 14.99 -18.74
CA GLU A 205 5.68 13.66 -18.12
C GLU A 205 4.53 13.57 -17.12
N ALA A 206 4.37 14.57 -16.23
CA ALA A 206 3.28 14.63 -15.27
C ALA A 206 1.90 14.64 -15.96
N LEU A 207 1.75 15.41 -17.04
CA LEU A 207 0.52 15.43 -17.84
C LEU A 207 0.26 14.08 -18.53
N ALA A 208 1.30 13.39 -19.01
CA ALA A 208 1.19 12.07 -19.60
C ALA A 208 0.76 11.01 -18.57
N ASP A 209 1.32 11.04 -17.37
CA ASP A 209 0.94 10.18 -16.25
C ASP A 209 -0.53 10.42 -15.86
N ILE A 210 -0.93 11.68 -15.66
CA ILE A 210 -2.32 12.05 -15.34
C ILE A 210 -3.29 11.50 -16.39
N ARG A 211 -2.98 11.68 -17.69
CA ARG A 211 -3.83 11.18 -18.77
C ARG A 211 -3.92 9.66 -18.76
N THR A 212 -2.78 8.98 -18.65
CA THR A 212 -2.69 7.52 -18.68
C THR A 212 -3.52 6.92 -17.55
N TYR A 213 -3.27 7.30 -16.31
CA TYR A 213 -3.95 6.68 -15.17
C TYR A 213 -5.40 7.12 -15.00
N SER A 214 -5.76 8.34 -15.42
CA SER A 214 -7.17 8.77 -15.46
C SER A 214 -8.00 8.00 -16.50
N GLN A 215 -7.37 7.55 -17.59
CA GLN A 215 -8.03 6.68 -18.59
C GLN A 215 -8.13 5.22 -18.11
N MET A 216 -7.15 4.73 -17.34
CA MET A 216 -7.17 3.37 -16.80
C MET A 216 -8.23 3.19 -15.70
N LEU A 217 -8.45 4.20 -14.85
CA LEU A 217 -9.36 4.11 -13.71
C LEU A 217 -10.79 3.64 -14.06
N PRO A 218 -11.49 4.20 -15.09
CA PRO A 218 -12.81 3.70 -15.47
C PRO A 218 -12.79 2.26 -16.02
N GLU A 219 -11.71 1.84 -16.69
CA GLU A 219 -11.57 0.46 -17.16
C GLU A 219 -11.44 -0.51 -15.99
N ILE A 220 -10.69 -0.13 -14.95
CA ILE A 220 -10.54 -0.93 -13.73
C ILE A 220 -11.87 -1.06 -12.98
N ILE A 221 -12.63 0.03 -12.88
CA ILE A 221 -13.95 0.03 -12.24
C ILE A 221 -14.93 -0.85 -13.03
N SER A 222 -14.95 -0.75 -14.36
CA SER A 222 -15.79 -1.62 -15.21
C SER A 222 -15.40 -3.08 -15.04
N GLY A 223 -14.11 -3.39 -15.04
CA GLY A 223 -13.63 -4.75 -14.81
C GLY A 223 -14.04 -5.30 -13.43
N TYR A 224 -14.08 -4.44 -12.41
CA TYR A 224 -14.58 -4.85 -11.09
C TYR A 224 -16.05 -5.24 -11.15
N ASP A 225 -16.89 -4.44 -11.82
CA ASP A 225 -18.31 -4.71 -11.98
C ASP A 225 -18.54 -6.03 -12.73
N GLU A 226 -17.82 -6.25 -13.82
CA GLU A 226 -17.87 -7.50 -14.59
C GLU A 226 -17.52 -8.72 -13.74
N VAL A 227 -16.42 -8.65 -12.98
CA VAL A 227 -16.00 -9.73 -12.08
C VAL A 227 -17.05 -10.01 -11.01
N VAL A 228 -17.61 -8.97 -10.41
CA VAL A 228 -18.65 -9.13 -9.38
C VAL A 228 -19.90 -9.77 -9.96
N GLU A 229 -20.33 -9.39 -11.16
CA GLU A 229 -21.48 -10.02 -11.83
C GLU A 229 -21.23 -11.49 -12.15
N VAL A 230 -20.04 -11.84 -12.65
CA VAL A 230 -19.64 -13.24 -12.85
C VAL A 230 -19.66 -14.02 -11.52
N MET A 231 -19.10 -13.44 -10.45
CA MET A 231 -19.08 -14.07 -9.13
C MET A 231 -20.48 -14.22 -8.52
N LYS A 232 -21.42 -13.32 -8.82
CA LYS A 232 -22.83 -13.47 -8.44
C LYS A 232 -23.47 -14.62 -9.21
N ALA A 233 -23.25 -14.67 -10.53
CA ALA A 233 -23.83 -15.70 -11.39
C ALA A 233 -23.36 -17.12 -11.03
N ASP A 234 -22.10 -17.28 -10.61
CA ASP A 234 -21.53 -18.58 -10.23
C ASP A 234 -21.58 -18.89 -8.72
N GLY A 235 -22.17 -17.99 -7.92
CA GLY A 235 -22.33 -18.14 -6.47
C GLY A 235 -21.05 -17.96 -5.65
N ARG A 236 -19.90 -17.59 -6.24
CA ARG A 236 -18.69 -17.26 -5.47
C ARG A 236 -18.88 -16.01 -4.62
N TRP A 237 -19.71 -15.06 -5.05
CA TRP A 237 -19.99 -13.83 -4.31
C TRP A 237 -20.59 -14.11 -2.93
N ASP A 238 -21.44 -15.13 -2.82
CA ASP A 238 -22.11 -15.49 -1.57
C ASP A 238 -21.21 -16.12 -0.52
N LYS A 239 -19.98 -16.49 -0.90
CA LYS A 239 -18.97 -16.99 0.03
C LYS A 239 -18.33 -15.88 0.87
N PHE A 240 -18.48 -14.62 0.47
CA PHE A 240 -18.04 -13.49 1.27
C PHE A 240 -19.03 -13.15 2.38
N SER A 241 -18.52 -12.76 3.55
CA SER A 241 -19.35 -12.22 4.62
C SER A 241 -19.97 -10.87 4.22
N ASP A 242 -21.07 -10.50 4.85
CA ASP A 242 -21.75 -9.22 4.58
C ASP A 242 -20.83 -8.02 4.85
N ILE A 243 -19.99 -8.10 5.88
CA ILE A 243 -18.96 -7.09 6.17
C ILE A 243 -18.01 -6.94 4.99
N LYS A 244 -17.59 -8.06 4.37
CA LYS A 244 -16.64 -8.01 3.24
C LYS A 244 -17.31 -7.46 1.98
N LYS A 245 -18.57 -7.82 1.74
CA LYS A 245 -19.38 -7.26 0.65
C LYS A 245 -19.59 -5.76 0.82
N LEU A 246 -19.84 -5.29 2.05
CA LEU A 246 -19.93 -3.86 2.39
C LEU A 246 -18.60 -3.13 2.12
N GLU A 247 -17.48 -3.67 2.60
CA GLU A 247 -16.14 -3.13 2.36
C GLU A 247 -15.84 -2.97 0.86
N PHE A 248 -16.26 -3.93 0.02
CA PHE A 248 -16.12 -3.82 -1.43
C PHE A 248 -17.00 -2.72 -2.02
N SER A 249 -18.26 -2.62 -1.58
CA SER A 249 -19.18 -1.58 -2.03
C SER A 249 -18.68 -0.18 -1.68
N GLU A 250 -18.22 0.03 -0.44
CA GLU A 250 -17.70 1.33 0.02
C GLU A 250 -16.45 1.74 -0.76
N ARG A 251 -15.52 0.79 -0.99
CA ARG A 251 -14.33 1.07 -1.79
C ARG A 251 -14.64 1.36 -3.24
N LYS A 252 -15.58 0.64 -3.85
CA LYS A 252 -16.02 0.94 -5.21
C LYS A 252 -16.63 2.34 -5.28
N ALA A 253 -17.51 2.70 -4.35
CA ALA A 253 -18.11 4.02 -4.28
C ALA A 253 -17.06 5.13 -4.12
N TYR A 254 -16.02 4.88 -3.32
CA TYR A 254 -14.88 5.78 -3.20
C TYR A 254 -14.12 5.92 -4.53
N LEU A 255 -13.82 4.82 -5.23
CA LEU A 255 -13.19 4.87 -6.55
C LEU A 255 -14.05 5.57 -7.60
N ASP A 256 -15.36 5.39 -7.57
CA ASP A 256 -16.30 6.11 -8.45
C ASP A 256 -16.22 7.62 -8.21
N HIS A 257 -16.14 8.04 -6.94
CA HIS A 257 -15.92 9.44 -6.58
C HIS A 257 -14.57 9.96 -7.11
N LEU A 258 -13.49 9.23 -6.86
CA LEU A 258 -12.15 9.58 -7.34
C LEU A 258 -12.06 9.66 -8.86
N ASN A 259 -12.74 8.77 -9.58
CA ASN A 259 -12.81 8.78 -11.04
C ASN A 259 -13.47 10.05 -11.59
N ASN A 260 -14.49 10.56 -10.90
CA ASN A 260 -15.10 11.84 -11.28
C ASN A 260 -14.11 13.00 -11.06
N GLU A 261 -13.34 12.97 -9.97
CA GLU A 261 -12.32 14.00 -9.70
C GLU A 261 -11.20 14.00 -10.76
N THR A 262 -10.65 12.83 -11.09
CA THR A 262 -9.54 12.71 -12.05
C THR A 262 -9.97 13.14 -13.46
N ARG A 263 -11.20 12.83 -13.88
CA ARG A 263 -11.77 13.32 -15.15
C ARG A 263 -11.83 14.84 -15.20
N ASN A 264 -12.33 15.48 -14.14
CA ASN A 264 -12.40 16.93 -14.06
C ASN A 264 -11.01 17.57 -14.17
N VAL A 265 -10.00 16.98 -13.51
CA VAL A 265 -8.60 17.43 -13.59
C VAL A 265 -8.05 17.30 -15.01
N ALA A 266 -8.24 16.14 -15.65
CA ALA A 266 -7.76 15.90 -17.02
C ALA A 266 -8.39 16.86 -18.04
N GLU A 267 -9.68 17.18 -17.89
CA GLU A 267 -10.39 18.16 -18.73
C GLU A 267 -9.84 19.59 -18.54
N GLN A 268 -9.62 20.03 -17.30
CA GLN A 268 -9.04 21.34 -16.99
C GLN A 268 -7.62 21.50 -17.55
N LEU A 269 -6.79 20.46 -17.44
CA LEU A 269 -5.43 20.46 -17.99
C LEU A 269 -5.43 20.51 -19.52
N THR A 270 -6.37 19.82 -20.16
CA THR A 270 -6.50 19.85 -21.62
C THR A 270 -6.91 21.25 -22.11
N GLN A 271 -7.86 21.89 -21.43
CA GLN A 271 -8.32 23.25 -21.79
C GLN A 271 -7.28 24.35 -21.52
N SER A 272 -6.38 24.17 -20.55
CA SER A 272 -5.30 25.13 -20.28
C SER A 272 -4.15 25.00 -21.27
N SER A 273 -3.81 23.78 -21.70
CA SER A 273 -2.82 23.54 -22.76
C SER A 273 -3.22 24.22 -24.08
N ILE A 274 -4.48 24.07 -24.50
CA ILE A 274 -5.00 24.68 -25.74
C ILE A 274 -4.91 26.21 -25.69
N ARG A 275 -5.28 26.83 -24.55
CA ARG A 275 -5.22 28.28 -24.38
C ARG A 275 -3.80 28.85 -24.43
N ASN A 276 -2.81 28.11 -23.93
CA ASN A 276 -1.42 28.54 -23.95
C ASN A 276 -0.81 28.48 -25.37
N GLU A 277 -1.23 27.52 -26.21
CA GLU A 277 -0.81 27.42 -27.61
C GLU A 277 -1.42 28.52 -28.49
N GLU A 278 -2.67 28.93 -28.22
CA GLU A 278 -3.32 30.03 -28.94
C GLU A 278 -2.72 31.41 -28.58
N GLY A 279 -2.28 31.61 -27.34
CA GLY A 279 -1.69 32.86 -26.86
C GLY A 279 -0.24 33.11 -27.30
N HIS A 280 0.50 32.09 -27.75
CA HIS A 280 1.87 32.24 -28.28
C HIS A 280 1.92 32.46 -29.81
N ASN A 281 0.80 32.24 -30.51
CA ASN A 281 0.66 32.50 -31.94
C ASN A 281 0.00 33.87 -32.26
N SER A 282 -0.17 34.73 -31.24
CA SER A 282 -0.71 36.10 -31.34
C SER A 282 0.39 37.12 -31.07
#